data_AF-A0A085N5P9-F1
#
_entry.id   AF-A0A085N5P9-F1
#
_cell.length_a   1.000
_cell.length_b   1.000
_cell.length_c   1.000
_cell.angle_alpha   90.00
_cell.angle_beta   90.00
_cell.angle_gamma   90.00
#
_symmetry.space_group_name_H-M   'P 1'
#
loop_
_entity.id
_entity.type
_entity.pdbx_description
1 polymer ?
#
loop_
_entity_poly.entity_id
_entity_poly.type
_entity_poly.pdbx_seq_one_letter_code
_entity_poly.pdbx_strand_id
1 'polypeptide(L)'
;MLNFYRRFLRNAATTQAPFHGYMKDSKTRDRTAIVWTPAATAAFIRCKEDLATAAVLAHPVSSLPLVLMVDASISLLVQYYNSSKTTDGSR
;
A
#
# COMPACT_ATOMS: atom_id res chain seq x y z
N MET A 1 2.27 -1.71 -2.63
CA MET A 1 2.73 -1.33 -1.27
C MET A 1 2.61 -2.44 -0.25
N LEU A 2 1.48 -3.14 -0.11
CA LEU A 2 1.29 -4.16 0.94
C LEU A 2 2.38 -5.28 0.97
N ASN A 3 2.87 -5.71 -0.19
CA ASN A 3 3.94 -6.71 -0.31
C ASN A 3 5.28 -6.26 0.29
N PHE A 4 5.59 -4.96 0.26
CA PHE A 4 6.83 -4.43 0.81
C PHE A 4 6.88 -4.61 2.34
N TYR A 5 5.75 -4.37 3.00
CA TYR A 5 5.62 -4.49 4.46
C TYR A 5 5.35 -5.91 4.95
N ARG A 6 5.32 -6.91 4.05
CA ARG A 6 4.92 -8.30 4.38
C ARG A 6 5.74 -8.91 5.51
N ARG A 7 7.02 -8.53 5.67
CA ARG A 7 7.89 -9.01 6.75
C ARG A 7 7.41 -8.59 8.15
N PHE A 8 6.70 -7.46 8.24
CA PHE A 8 6.21 -6.90 9.51
C PHE A 8 4.75 -7.29 9.80
N LEU A 9 4.06 -7.87 8.81
CA LEU A 9 2.66 -8.25 8.90
C LEU A 9 2.52 -9.75 9.21
N ARG A 10 2.05 -10.09 10.41
CA ARG A 10 1.73 -11.48 10.76
C ARG A 10 0.59 -11.99 9.87
N ASN A 11 0.74 -13.20 9.32
CA ASN A 11 -0.27 -13.87 8.48
C ASN A 11 -0.69 -13.09 7.22
N ALA A 12 0.17 -12.21 6.70
CA ALA A 12 -0.16 -11.36 5.54
C ALA A 12 -0.67 -12.13 4.32
N ALA A 13 -0.12 -13.30 4.02
CA ALA A 13 -0.56 -14.13 2.90
C ALA A 13 -2.00 -14.63 3.07
N THR A 14 -2.38 -14.98 4.30
CA THR A 14 -3.74 -15.42 4.63
C THR A 14 -4.72 -14.25 4.51
N THR A 15 -4.37 -13.08 5.04
CA THR A 15 -5.21 -11.88 4.94
C THR A 15 -5.40 -11.45 3.48
N GLN A 16 -4.37 -11.62 2.64
CA GLN A 16 -4.42 -11.25 1.21
C GLN A 16 -5.07 -12.30 0.30
N ALA A 17 -5.30 -13.52 0.78
CA ALA A 17 -5.78 -14.63 -0.05
C ALA A 17 -7.03 -14.29 -0.91
N PRO A 18 -8.02 -13.51 -0.41
CA PRO A 18 -9.18 -13.13 -1.22
C PRO A 18 -8.85 -12.31 -2.47
N PHE A 19 -7.67 -11.66 -2.53
CA PHE A 19 -7.28 -10.85 -3.68
C PHE A 19 -6.67 -11.64 -4.83
N HIS A 20 -6.20 -12.87 -4.60
CA HIS A 20 -5.54 -13.67 -5.64
C HIS A 20 -6.46 -13.91 -6.84
N GLY A 21 -7.77 -14.07 -6.59
CA GLY A 21 -8.77 -14.23 -7.65
C GLY A 21 -8.85 -13.03 -8.59
N TYR A 22 -8.59 -11.82 -8.10
CA TYR A 22 -8.62 -10.59 -8.92
C TYR A 22 -7.37 -10.41 -9.78
N MET A 23 -6.29 -11.13 -9.48
CA MET A 23 -5.04 -11.06 -10.25
C MET A 23 -4.99 -12.14 -11.34
N LYS A 24 -5.89 -13.12 -11.28
CA LYS A 24 -5.98 -14.18 -12.29
C LYS A 24 -6.40 -13.55 -13.61
N ASP A 25 -5.57 -13.72 -14.64
CA ASP A 25 -5.75 -13.20 -16.00
C ASP A 25 -5.67 -11.66 -16.14
N SER A 26 -5.27 -10.96 -15.08
CA SER A 26 -5.06 -9.51 -15.13
C SER A 26 -3.89 -9.17 -16.05
N LYS A 27 -4.11 -8.22 -16.96
CA LYS A 27 -3.05 -7.67 -17.81
C LYS A 27 -2.36 -6.50 -17.10
N THR A 28 -1.17 -6.15 -17.57
CA THR A 28 -0.50 -4.93 -17.11
C THR A 28 -1.38 -3.71 -17.47
N ARG A 29 -1.66 -2.86 -16.48
CA ARG A 29 -2.55 -1.69 -16.59
C ARG A 29 -4.00 -2.03 -16.98
N ASP A 30 -4.46 -3.21 -16.59
CA ASP A 30 -5.87 -3.58 -16.72
C ASP A 30 -6.77 -2.57 -15.98
N ARG A 31 -7.88 -2.21 -16.62
CA ARG A 31 -8.90 -1.29 -16.10
C ARG A 31 -10.24 -1.98 -15.85
N THR A 32 -10.27 -3.31 -15.94
CA THR A 32 -11.44 -4.12 -15.58
C THR A 32 -11.91 -3.74 -14.19
N ALA A 33 -13.20 -3.41 -14.08
CA ALA A 33 -13.79 -3.06 -12.80
C ALA A 33 -13.74 -4.26 -11.86
N ILE A 34 -13.18 -4.06 -10.66
CA ILE A 34 -13.13 -5.10 -9.64
C ILE A 34 -14.47 -5.13 -8.91
N VAL A 35 -15.14 -6.27 -8.94
CA VAL A 35 -16.33 -6.53 -8.13
C VAL A 35 -15.89 -6.95 -6.73
N TRP A 36 -16.12 -6.06 -5.76
CA TRP A 36 -15.76 -6.29 -4.37
C TRP A 36 -16.72 -7.27 -3.70
N THR A 37 -16.20 -8.43 -3.30
CA THR A 37 -16.94 -9.37 -2.47
C THR A 37 -16.88 -8.94 -0.99
N PRO A 38 -17.84 -9.35 -0.15
CA PRO A 38 -17.76 -9.08 1.29
C PRO A 38 -16.43 -9.57 1.92
N ALA A 39 -15.94 -10.73 1.47
CA ALA A 39 -14.66 -11.28 1.92
C ALA A 39 -13.46 -10.41 1.51
N ALA A 40 -13.44 -9.91 0.29
CA ALA A 40 -12.39 -9.01 -0.19
C ALA A 40 -12.42 -7.65 0.55
N THR A 41 -13.61 -7.11 0.82
CA THR A 41 -13.76 -5.88 1.59
C THR A 41 -13.26 -6.06 3.03
N ALA A 42 -13.64 -7.16 3.69
CA ALA A 42 -13.16 -7.47 5.04
C ALA A 42 -11.64 -7.65 5.07
N ALA A 43 -11.07 -8.38 4.10
CA ALA A 43 -9.63 -8.53 3.96
C ALA A 43 -8.91 -7.20 3.74
N PHE A 44 -9.50 -6.29 2.96
CA PHE A 44 -8.93 -4.97 2.70
C PHE A 44 -8.90 -4.11 3.97
N ILE A 45 -10.00 -4.08 4.72
CA ILE A 45 -10.07 -3.38 6.00
C ILE A 45 -9.02 -3.95 6.96
N ARG A 46 -8.94 -5.27 7.06
CA ARG A 46 -7.96 -5.94 7.92
C ARG A 46 -6.52 -5.62 7.53
N CYS A 47 -6.20 -5.58 6.24
CA CYS A 47 -4.87 -5.19 5.76
C CYS A 47 -4.49 -3.77 6.20
N LYS A 48 -5.46 -2.83 6.20
CA LYS A 48 -5.21 -1.46 6.67
C LYS A 48 -4.93 -1.43 8.17
N GLU A 49 -5.69 -2.17 8.96
CA GLU A 49 -5.48 -2.29 10.41
C GLU A 49 -4.13 -2.92 10.72
N ASP A 50 -3.79 -4.04 10.08
CA ASP A 50 -2.52 -4.75 10.25
C ASP A 50 -1.33 -3.81 9.92
N LEU A 51 -1.44 -2.99 8.86
CA LEU A 51 -0.42 -1.98 8.53
C LEU A 51 -0.30 -0.89 9.60
N ALA A 52 -1.43 -0.36 10.07
CA ALA A 52 -1.44 0.68 11.11
C ALA A 52 -0.83 0.16 12.42
N THR A 53 -1.11 -1.09 12.79
CA THR A 53 -0.53 -1.73 13.98
C THR A 53 0.95 -2.08 13.80
N ALA A 54 1.38 -2.52 12.61
CA ALA A 54 2.77 -2.89 12.38
C ALA A 54 3.75 -1.71 12.54
N ALA A 55 3.30 -0.48 12.25
CA ALA A 55 4.08 0.74 12.49
C ALA A 55 4.38 1.00 13.98
N VAL A 56 3.68 0.34 14.90
CA VAL A 56 3.83 0.53 16.36
C VAL A 56 5.02 -0.24 16.94
N LEU A 57 5.72 -1.07 16.16
CA LEU A 57 6.72 -2.02 16.70
C LEU A 57 8.15 -1.77 16.21
N ALA A 58 8.87 -0.93 16.95
CA ALA A 58 10.25 -1.19 17.38
C ALA A 58 10.71 -0.09 18.35
N HIS A 59 10.76 -0.39 19.65
CA HIS A 59 11.55 0.44 20.55
C HIS A 59 13.03 0.20 20.22
N PRO A 60 13.82 1.26 19.99
CA PRO A 60 15.25 1.11 19.75
C PRO A 60 15.89 0.49 20.99
N VAL A 61 16.62 -0.62 20.81
CA VAL A 61 17.44 -1.20 21.86
C VAL A 61 18.73 -0.40 21.94
N SER A 62 18.94 0.32 23.04
CA SER A 62 20.06 1.27 23.20
C SER A 62 21.45 0.63 23.07
N SER A 63 21.55 -0.69 23.25
CA SER A 63 22.81 -1.45 23.14
C SER A 63 23.14 -1.94 21.73
N LEU A 64 22.27 -1.70 20.73
CA LEU A 64 22.49 -2.14 19.34
C LEU A 64 22.79 -0.95 18.41
N PRO A 65 23.63 -1.12 17.38
CA PRO A 65 23.85 -0.09 16.38
C PRO A 65 22.55 0.32 15.67
N LEU A 66 22.27 1.62 15.62
CA LEU A 66 21.15 2.18 14.88
C LEU A 66 21.49 2.17 13.37
N VAL A 67 20.62 1.57 12.56
CA VAL A 67 20.74 1.57 11.10
C VAL A 67 19.59 2.37 10.50
N LEU A 68 19.93 3.41 9.74
CA LEU A 68 18.97 4.21 8.97
C LEU A 68 19.00 3.77 7.51
N MET A 69 17.89 3.22 7.02
CA MET A 69 17.67 2.98 5.59
C MET A 69 16.64 3.98 5.06
N VAL A 70 17.02 4.74 4.04
CA VAL A 70 16.15 5.70 3.36
C VAL A 70 15.94 5.24 1.93
N ASP A 71 14.68 5.12 1.51
CA ASP A 71 14.30 4.90 0.12
C ASP A 71 13.64 6.18 -0.43
N ALA A 72 14.01 6.58 -1.64
CA ALA A 72 13.49 7.78 -2.28
C ALA A 72 12.25 7.43 -3.13
N SER A 73 11.18 6.98 -2.47
CA SER A 73 9.91 6.72 -3.16
C SER A 73 9.23 8.05 -3.51
N ILE A 74 9.46 8.56 -4.71
CA ILE A 74 8.78 9.76 -5.22
C ILE A 74 7.28 9.46 -5.37
N SER A 75 6.40 10.34 -4.86
CA SER A 75 4.95 10.17 -5.08
C SER A 75 4.13 11.46 -5.19
N LEU A 76 4.70 12.67 -5.15
CA LEU A 76 3.87 13.89 -5.12
C LEU A 76 4.23 15.04 -6.09
N LEU A 77 5.36 15.03 -6.79
CA LEU A 77 5.65 16.13 -7.72
C LEU A 77 4.83 16.11 -9.02
N VAL A 78 4.36 14.94 -9.46
CA VAL A 78 3.61 14.82 -10.72
C VAL A 78 2.14 15.19 -10.56
N GLN A 79 1.49 14.86 -9.44
CA GLN A 79 0.08 15.20 -9.23
C GLN A 79 -0.11 16.70 -8.94
N TYR A 80 0.74 17.30 -8.11
CA TYR A 80 0.68 18.74 -7.85
C TYR A 80 0.95 19.58 -9.11
N TYR A 81 1.96 19.20 -9.92
CA TYR A 81 2.27 19.89 -11.18
C TYR A 81 1.14 19.81 -12.22
N ASN A 82 0.44 18.67 -12.28
CA ASN A 82 -0.68 18.49 -13.21
C ASN A 82 -1.96 19.22 -12.76
N SER A 83 -2.22 19.30 -11.45
CA SER A 83 -3.34 20.09 -10.91
C SER A 83 -3.12 21.60 -11.02
N SER A 84 -1.88 22.08 -10.88
CA SER A 84 -1.56 23.52 -11.00
C SER A 84 -1.59 24.04 -12.45
N LYS A 85 -1.45 23.16 -13.45
CA LYS A 85 -1.58 23.55 -14.88
C LYS A 85 -3.02 23.63 -15.37
N THR A 86 -3.96 22.95 -14.73
CA THR A 86 -5.38 22.97 -15.11
C THR A 86 -6.16 24.18 -14.58
N THR A 87 -5.59 24.95 -13.64
CA THR A 87 -6.28 26.08 -12.99
C THR A 87 -5.86 27.46 -13.53
N ASP A 88 -4.91 27.55 -14.46
CA ASP A 88 -4.34 28.83 -14.93
C ASP A 88 -4.64 29.15 -16.41
N GLY A 89 -5.71 28.57 -16.97
CA GLY A 89 -6.05 28.70 -18.40
C GLY A 89 -7.50 29.10 -18.69
N SER A 90 -8.22 29.65 -17.73
CA SER A 90 -9.62 30.08 -17.92
C SER A 90 -9.85 31.45 -17.31
N ARG A 91 -9.37 32.49 -17.99
CA ARG A 91 -9.94 33.83 -18.05
C ARG A 91 -9.37 34.60 -19.23
#